data_AF-A0A2A5M8U5-F1
#
_entry.id   AF-A0A2A5M8U5-F1
#
_cell.length_a   1.000
_cell.length_b   1.000
_cell.length_c   1.000
_cell.angle_alpha   90.00
_cell.angle_beta   90.00
_cell.angle_gamma   90.00
#
_symmetry.space_group_name_H-M   'P 1'
#
loop_
_entity.id
_entity.type
_entity.pdbx_description
1 polymer ?
#
loop_
_entity_poly.entity_id
_entity_poly.type
_entity_poly.pdbx_seq_one_letter_code
_entity_poly.pdbx_strand_id
1 'polypeptide(L)'
;MANKLKVAWFDGLNIGQTHFEQQERFFNRNIDLKTINIYSNLYGIIDLEFSQEMLLQGKIALSKISGIAQDGSIFNAPEQDLLPEPIEINYE
;
A
#
# COMPACT_ATOMS: atom_id res chain seq x y z
N MET A 1 8.22 -24.18 11.97
CA MET A 1 7.73 -23.56 13.23
C MET A 1 8.28 -22.15 13.51
N ALA A 2 9.52 -21.80 13.11
CA ALA A 2 10.14 -20.50 13.44
C ALA A 2 9.80 -19.29 12.52
N ASN A 3 9.11 -19.50 11.39
CA ASN A 3 8.93 -18.47 10.33
C ASN A 3 7.97 -17.30 10.67
N LYS A 4 7.50 -17.21 11.92
CA LYS A 4 6.54 -16.17 12.37
C LYS A 4 6.85 -15.60 13.76
N LEU A 5 8.07 -15.83 14.26
CA LEU A 5 8.50 -15.32 15.56
C LEU A 5 9.01 -13.89 15.46
N LYS A 6 8.92 -13.15 16.58
CA LYS A 6 9.55 -11.84 16.74
C LYS A 6 11.07 -12.01 16.69
N VAL A 7 11.77 -11.08 16.03
CA VAL A 7 13.24 -11.07 16.02
C VAL A 7 13.75 -10.61 17.39
N ALA A 8 14.71 -11.35 17.94
CA ALA A 8 15.41 -10.98 19.16
C ALA A 8 16.66 -10.16 18.80
N TRP A 9 16.71 -8.92 19.24
CA TRP A 9 17.83 -8.01 19.03
C TRP A 9 18.70 -7.99 20.28
N PHE A 10 20.01 -8.19 20.11
CA PHE A 10 20.98 -8.17 21.19
C PHE A 10 22.35 -7.73 20.65
N ASP A 11 23.19 -7.23 21.54
CA ASP A 11 24.52 -6.76 21.18
C ASP A 11 25.38 -7.91 20.64
N GLY A 12 26.08 -7.65 19.53
CA GLY A 12 26.92 -8.65 18.85
C GLY A 12 26.15 -9.54 17.86
N LEU A 13 24.86 -9.29 17.62
CA LEU A 13 24.12 -9.95 16.54
C LEU A 13 24.66 -9.53 15.17
N ASN A 14 24.96 -10.49 14.30
CA ASN A 14 25.26 -10.21 12.90
C ASN A 14 23.96 -9.97 12.12
N ILE A 15 23.71 -8.71 11.74
CA ILE A 15 22.48 -8.28 11.10
C ILE A 15 22.54 -8.58 9.60
N GLY A 16 21.45 -9.14 9.07
CA GLY A 16 21.30 -9.45 7.66
C GLY A 16 19.85 -9.38 7.21
N GLN A 17 19.62 -9.43 5.89
CA GLN A 17 18.31 -9.28 5.25
C GLN A 17 17.20 -10.10 5.91
N THR A 18 17.47 -11.37 6.23
CA THR A 18 16.50 -12.27 6.86
C THR A 18 15.92 -11.75 8.18
N HIS A 19 16.69 -10.97 8.96
CA HIS A 19 16.20 -10.36 10.20
C HIS A 19 15.13 -9.31 9.91
N PHE A 20 15.35 -8.43 8.94
CA PHE A 20 14.39 -7.41 8.54
C PHE A 20 13.12 -8.04 7.97
N GLU A 21 13.26 -9.00 7.06
CA GLU A 21 12.12 -9.71 6.48
C GLU A 21 11.30 -10.45 7.55
N GLN A 22 11.96 -11.08 8.52
CA GLN A 22 11.26 -11.77 9.61
C GLN A 22 10.54 -10.80 10.54
N GLN A 23 11.13 -9.64 10.80
CA GLN A 23 10.54 -8.59 11.61
C GLN A 23 9.30 -7.99 10.92
N GLU A 24 9.37 -7.73 9.62
CA GLU A 24 8.25 -7.27 8.80
C GLU A 24 7.12 -8.31 8.77
N ARG A 25 7.43 -9.59 8.51
CA ARG A 25 6.44 -10.69 8.59
C ARG A 25 5.76 -10.77 9.95
N PHE A 26 6.52 -10.56 11.03
CA PHE A 26 5.96 -10.55 12.38
C PHE A 26 4.98 -9.39 12.59
N PHE A 27 5.32 -8.18 12.12
CA PHE A 27 4.44 -7.02 12.25
C PHE A 27 3.16 -7.16 11.42
N ASN A 28 3.26 -7.51 10.14
CA ASN A 28 2.11 -7.69 9.25
C ASN A 28 1.11 -8.70 9.85
N ARG A 29 1.61 -9.87 10.30
CA ARG A 29 0.77 -10.86 10.98
C ARG A 29 0.02 -10.29 12.19
N ASN A 30 0.69 -9.48 13.01
CA ASN A 30 0.05 -8.92 14.21
C ASN A 30 -1.05 -7.91 13.85
N ILE A 31 -0.84 -7.12 12.80
CA ILE A 31 -1.85 -6.19 12.27
C ILE A 31 -3.03 -6.99 11.73
N ASP A 32 -2.78 -7.99 10.87
CA ASP A 32 -3.80 -8.83 10.27
C ASP A 32 -4.66 -9.52 11.32
N LEU A 33 -4.05 -10.22 12.29
CA LEU A 33 -4.77 -10.94 13.35
C LEU A 33 -5.63 -10.02 14.23
N LYS A 34 -5.22 -8.77 14.41
CA LYS A 34 -5.98 -7.78 15.19
C LYS A 34 -7.11 -7.14 14.38
N THR A 35 -6.99 -7.08 13.05
CA THR A 35 -7.91 -6.29 12.22
C THR A 35 -8.92 -7.17 11.45
N ILE A 36 -8.56 -8.41 11.10
CA ILE A 36 -9.40 -9.37 10.35
C ILE A 36 -10.77 -9.62 10.99
N ASN A 37 -10.85 -9.64 12.33
CA ASN A 37 -12.10 -9.89 13.03
C ASN A 37 -13.00 -8.65 13.19
N ILE A 38 -12.50 -7.46 12.86
CA ILE A 38 -13.21 -6.20 13.12
C ILE A 38 -13.90 -5.69 11.85
N TYR A 39 -13.30 -5.91 10.67
CA TYR A 39 -13.83 -5.42 9.41
C TYR A 39 -13.68 -6.45 8.29
N SER A 40 -14.78 -6.77 7.61
CA SER A 40 -14.74 -7.43 6.31
C SER A 40 -14.36 -6.42 5.23
N ASN A 41 -13.45 -6.78 4.32
CA ASN A 41 -13.01 -5.96 3.17
C ASN A 41 -12.29 -4.65 3.55
N LEU A 42 -11.15 -4.77 4.23
CA LEU A 42 -10.24 -3.66 4.61
C LEU A 42 -9.44 -3.08 3.42
N TYR A 43 -10.06 -2.97 2.25
CA TYR A 43 -9.45 -2.40 1.05
C TYR A 43 -10.43 -1.41 0.40
N GLY A 44 -9.91 -0.47 -0.37
CA GLY A 44 -10.70 0.55 -1.05
C GLY A 44 -9.96 1.85 -1.23
N ILE A 45 -10.67 2.81 -1.81
CA ILE A 45 -10.17 4.16 -2.03
C ILE A 45 -10.57 5.03 -0.83
N ILE A 46 -9.60 5.77 -0.29
CA ILE A 46 -9.78 6.72 0.81
C ILE A 46 -10.00 8.12 0.24
N ASP A 47 -9.07 8.59 -0.60
CA ASP A 47 -9.19 9.85 -1.34
C ASP A 47 -9.04 9.61 -2.85
N LEU A 48 -9.77 10.37 -3.67
CA LEU A 48 -9.66 10.36 -5.13
C LEU A 48 -9.99 11.73 -5.69
N GLU A 49 -9.10 12.25 -6.53
CA GLU A 49 -9.31 13.50 -7.24
C GLU A 49 -8.83 13.38 -8.68
N PHE A 50 -9.65 13.83 -9.63
CA PHE A 50 -9.31 13.87 -11.05
C PHE A 50 -8.73 15.24 -11.43
N SER A 51 -7.72 15.26 -12.31
CA SER A 51 -7.20 16.51 -12.88
C SER A 51 -8.23 17.10 -13.85
N GLN A 52 -8.75 18.28 -13.49
CA GLN A 52 -9.69 19.01 -14.34
C GLN A 52 -9.03 19.46 -15.65
N GLU A 53 -7.75 19.82 -15.62
CA GLU A 53 -7.00 20.26 -16.80
C GLU A 53 -6.86 19.15 -17.84
N MET A 54 -6.59 17.91 -17.38
CA MET A 54 -6.46 16.75 -18.25
C MET A 54 -7.82 16.30 -18.80
N LEU A 55 -8.89 16.40 -18.00
CA LEU A 55 -10.25 16.10 -18.47
C LEU A 55 -10.65 17.00 -19.64
N LEU A 56 -10.28 18.29 -19.61
CA LEU A 56 -10.52 19.23 -20.72
C LEU A 56 -9.75 18.85 -22.00
N GLN A 57 -8.67 18.08 -21.88
CA GLN A 57 -7.87 17.58 -23.00
C GLN A 57 -8.35 16.20 -23.50
N GLY A 58 -9.47 15.69 -22.97
CA GLY A 58 -9.98 14.35 -23.31
C GLY A 58 -9.21 13.21 -22.65
N LYS A 59 -8.48 13.49 -21.54
CA LYS A 59 -7.71 12.50 -20.79
C LYS A 59 -8.28 12.30 -19.39
N ILE A 60 -8.36 11.06 -18.93
CA ILE A 60 -8.63 10.74 -17.53
C ILE A 60 -7.29 10.65 -16.81
N ALA A 61 -7.02 11.61 -15.93
CA ALA A 61 -5.86 11.62 -15.06
C ALA A 61 -6.28 11.94 -13.62
N LEU A 62 -5.49 11.47 -12.65
CA LEU A 62 -5.70 11.75 -11.24
C LEU A 62 -4.75 12.87 -10.79
N SER A 63 -5.25 13.80 -9.97
CA SER A 63 -4.42 14.77 -9.24
C SER A 63 -4.03 14.25 -7.86
N LYS A 64 -4.85 13.37 -7.28
CA LYS A 64 -4.61 12.71 -5.98
C LYS A 64 -5.31 11.36 -5.93
N ILE A 65 -4.68 10.38 -5.29
CA ILE A 65 -5.33 9.12 -4.91
C ILE A 65 -4.66 8.50 -3.68
N SER A 66 -5.46 8.06 -2.72
CA SER A 66 -4.98 7.28 -1.58
C SER A 66 -5.91 6.11 -1.28
N GLY A 67 -5.38 5.04 -0.71
CA GLY A 67 -6.19 3.86 -0.43
C GLY A 67 -5.40 2.66 0.05
N ILE A 68 -6.14 1.56 0.14
CA ILE A 68 -5.62 0.24 0.50
C ILE A 68 -6.01 -0.70 -0.63
N ALA A 69 -5.03 -1.33 -1.26
CA ALA A 69 -5.23 -2.31 -2.31
C ALA A 69 -5.77 -3.63 -1.73
N GLN A 70 -6.28 -4.51 -2.60
CA GLN A 70 -6.88 -5.79 -2.19
C GLN A 70 -5.88 -6.75 -1.52
N ASP A 71 -4.59 -6.60 -1.81
CA ASP A 71 -3.49 -7.33 -1.17
C ASP A 71 -3.08 -6.73 0.19
N GLY A 72 -3.70 -5.62 0.61
CA GLY A 72 -3.39 -4.89 1.84
C GLY A 72 -2.35 -3.79 1.70
N SER A 73 -1.76 -3.61 0.51
CA SER A 73 -0.77 -2.56 0.24
C SER A 73 -1.42 -1.18 0.34
N ILE A 74 -0.80 -0.28 1.10
CA ILE A 74 -1.26 1.11 1.25
C ILE A 74 -0.58 1.96 0.17
N PHE A 75 -1.34 2.85 -0.47
CA PHE A 75 -0.80 3.80 -1.44
C PHE A 75 -1.34 5.21 -1.18
N ASN A 76 -0.51 6.21 -1.48
CA ASN A 76 -0.84 7.63 -1.35
C ASN A 76 -0.05 8.46 -2.37
N ALA A 77 -0.66 8.76 -3.51
CA ALA A 77 -0.09 9.58 -4.57
C ALA A 77 -0.77 10.96 -4.62
N PRO A 78 -0.02 12.06 -4.87
CA PRO A 78 1.40 12.11 -5.25
C PRO A 78 2.39 12.21 -4.06
N GLU A 79 1.91 12.11 -2.82
CA GLU A 79 2.72 12.44 -1.62
C GLU A 79 3.84 11.43 -1.36
N GLN A 80 3.53 10.14 -1.46
CA GLN A 80 4.45 9.02 -1.18
C GLN A 80 4.68 8.15 -2.42
N ASP A 81 3.70 8.12 -3.33
CA ASP A 81 3.71 7.31 -4.54
C ASP A 81 3.54 8.15 -5.81
N LEU A 82 3.84 7.53 -6.95
CA LEU A 82 3.60 8.14 -8.26
C LEU A 82 2.12 8.02 -8.65
N LEU A 83 1.61 9.06 -9.30
CA LEU A 83 0.30 9.02 -9.93
C LEU A 83 0.33 8.07 -11.14
N PRO A 84 -0.78 7.37 -11.44
CA PRO A 84 -0.87 6.55 -12.64
C PRO A 84 -0.84 7.41 -13.91
N GLU A 85 -0.38 6.81 -15.01
CA GLU A 85 -0.35 7.47 -16.31
C GLU A 85 -1.77 7.88 -16.76
N PRO A 86 -1.94 9.10 -17.33
CA PRO A 86 -3.20 9.54 -17.91
C PRO A 86 -3.70 8.60 -19.02
N ILE A 87 -4.99 8.30 -19.03
CA ILE A 87 -5.64 7.50 -20.06
C ILE A 87 -6.33 8.44 -21.05
N GLU A 88 -5.97 8.37 -22.34
CA GLU A 88 -6.68 9.09 -23.41
C GLU A 88 -8.00 8.39 -23.74
N ILE A 89 -9.09 9.15 -23.85
CA ILE A 89 -10.40 8.60 -24.19
C ILE A 89 -10.65 8.78 -25.69
N ASN A 90 -10.54 7.69 -26.43
CA ASN A 90 -10.94 7.64 -27.83
C ASN A 90 -12.42 7.23 -27.90
N TYR A 91 -13.24 8.08 -28.49
CA TYR A 91 -14.60 7.73 -28.88
C TYR A 91 -14.53 7.22 -30.33
N GLU A 92 -14.72 5.93 -30.54
CA GLU A 92 -15.07 5.39 -31.86
C GLU A 92 -16.52 5.70 -32.21
#